data_AF-A0A536DJ31-F1
#
_entry.id   AF-A0A536DJ31-F1
#
_cell.length_a   1.000
_cell.length_b   1.000
_cell.length_c   1.000
_cell.angle_alpha   90.00
_cell.angle_beta   90.00
_cell.angle_gamma   90.00
#
_symmetry.space_group_name_H-M   'P 1'
#
loop_
_entity.id
_entity.type
_entity.pdbx_description
1 polymer ?
#
loop_
_entity_poly.entity_id
_entity_poly.type
_entity_poly.pdbx_seq_one_letter_code
_entity_poly.pdbx_strand_id
1 'polypeptide(L)' 'IDATFDREDIGQLPAENVKHFLEAFAQEGRLNLHARLLSGENDHHRVEALFKALARALRAAVTIDERIADQVPSTKEVL' A
#
# COMPACT_ATOMS: atom_id res chain seq x y z
N ILE A 1 1.94 8.75 -2.24
CA ILE A 1 2.62 8.02 -1.15
C ILE A 1 3.30 9.05 -0.27
N ASP A 2 2.81 9.21 0.96
CA ASP A 2 3.23 10.27 1.89
C ASP A 2 4.03 9.62 3.04
N ALA A 3 5.31 9.34 2.78
CA ALA A 3 6.22 8.74 3.75
C ALA A 3 7.63 9.32 3.57
N THR A 4 8.25 9.70 4.68
CA THR A 4 9.62 10.20 4.74
C THR A 4 10.42 9.36 5.71
N PHE A 5 11.69 9.15 5.39
CA PHE A 5 12.64 8.38 6.20
C PHE A 5 13.87 9.24 6.46
N ASP A 6 14.47 9.09 7.64
CA ASP A 6 15.60 9.89 8.07
C ASP A 6 16.94 9.24 7.67
N ARG A 7 16.97 7.91 7.51
CA ARG A 7 18.13 7.13 7.08
C ARG A 7 18.15 6.95 5.56
N GLU A 8 19.35 6.92 4.98
CA GLU A 8 19.57 6.56 3.57
C GLU A 8 19.22 5.09 3.31
N ASP A 9 19.57 4.20 4.25
CA ASP A 9 19.33 2.76 4.17
C ASP A 9 18.57 2.21 5.38
N ILE A 10 17.72 1.22 5.11
CA ILE A 10 16.98 0.44 6.10
C ILE A 10 17.43 -1.01 5.96
N GLY A 11 18.55 -1.33 6.60
CA GLY A 11 19.24 -2.61 6.41
C GLY A 11 20.01 -2.60 5.09
N GLN A 12 19.59 -3.42 4.13
CA GLN A 12 20.16 -3.47 2.76
C GLN A 12 19.23 -2.81 1.72
N LEU A 13 18.16 -2.16 2.17
CA LEU A 13 17.17 -1.50 1.33
C LEU A 13 17.37 0.01 1.38
N PRO A 14 17.71 0.69 0.26
CA PRO A 14 17.68 2.13 0.18
C PRO A 14 16.28 2.67 0.52
N ALA A 15 16.18 3.63 1.42
CA ALA A 15 14.91 4.13 1.93
C ALA A 15 14.02 4.74 0.83
N GLU A 16 14.63 5.34 -0.21
CA GLU A 16 13.92 5.85 -1.39
C GLU A 16 13.13 4.77 -2.14
N ASN A 17 13.64 3.53 -2.12
CA ASN A 17 13.00 2.40 -2.81
C ASN A 17 11.70 1.97 -2.14
N VAL A 18 11.45 2.35 -0.88
CA VAL A 18 10.17 2.07 -0.23
C VAL A 18 9.03 2.79 -0.95
N LYS A 19 9.22 4.08 -1.26
CA LYS A 19 8.23 4.86 -2.01
C LYS A 19 8.11 4.33 -3.44
N HIS A 20 9.24 4.10 -4.11
CA HIS A 20 9.27 3.62 -5.48
C HIS A 20 8.58 2.25 -5.62
N PHE A 21 8.81 1.33 -4.66
CA PHE A 21 8.14 0.04 -4.62
C PHE A 21 6.61 0.20 -4.56
N LEU A 22 6.09 1.05 -3.66
CA LEU A 22 4.64 1.22 -3.51
C LEU A 22 4.00 1.84 -4.76
N GLU A 23 4.71 2.76 -5.42
CA GLU A 23 4.26 3.36 -6.69
C GLU A 23 4.25 2.34 -7.83
N ALA A 24 5.34 1.60 -8.01
CA ALA A 24 5.43 0.55 -9.02
C ALA A 24 4.42 -0.58 -8.77
N PHE A 25 4.25 -1.00 -7.51
CA PHE A 25 3.28 -2.00 -7.11
C PHE A 25 1.85 -1.58 -7.48
N ALA A 26 1.48 -0.33 -7.22
CA ALA A 26 0.15 0.18 -7.57
C ALA A 26 -0.06 0.26 -9.09
N GLN A 27 0.96 0.73 -9.82
CA GLN A 27 0.93 0.83 -11.27
C GLN A 27 0.76 -0.56 -11.93
N GLU A 28 1.63 -1.51 -11.60
CA GLU A 28 1.59 -2.86 -12.19
C GLU A 28 0.39 -3.66 -11.68
N GLY A 29 -0.02 -3.44 -10.43
CA GLY A 29 -1.23 -4.03 -9.84
C GLY A 29 -2.54 -3.44 -10.36
N ARG A 30 -2.49 -2.41 -11.22
CA ARG A 30 -3.65 -1.68 -11.76
C ARG A 30 -4.64 -1.24 -10.68
N LEU A 31 -4.11 -0.75 -9.58
CA LEU A 31 -4.90 -0.31 -8.44
C LEU A 31 -4.51 1.10 -8.01
N ASN A 32 -5.45 1.81 -7.42
CA ASN A 32 -5.16 3.08 -6.79
C ASN A 32 -4.70 2.83 -5.35
N LEU A 33 -3.49 3.27 -5.01
CA LEU A 33 -2.91 3.11 -3.68
C LEU A 33 -2.61 4.46 -3.03
N HIS A 34 -3.20 4.68 -1.87
CA HIS A 34 -2.81 5.75 -0.97
C HIS A 34 -2.15 5.14 0.27
N ALA A 35 -0.97 5.63 0.61
CA ALA A 35 -0.28 5.28 1.84
C ALA A 35 0.25 6.56 2.48
N ARG A 36 0.01 6.73 3.78
CA ARG A 36 0.47 7.87 4.57
C ARG A 36 0.99 7.38 5.90
N LEU A 37 2.23 7.75 6.22
CA LEU A 37 2.79 7.57 7.55
C LEU A 37 2.33 8.75 8.43
N LEU A 38 1.60 8.47 9.50
CA LEU A 38 1.06 9.52 10.37
C LEU A 38 2.07 10.03 11.40
N SER A 39 2.90 9.12 11.93
CA SER A 39 3.90 9.40 12.95
C SER A 39 4.86 8.22 13.10
N GLY A 40 5.98 8.46 13.78
CA GLY A 40 6.97 7.44 14.16
C GLY A 40 8.35 8.08 14.20
N GLU A 41 9.33 7.42 14.82
CA GLU A 41 10.73 7.92 14.90
C GLU A 41 11.74 6.94 14.29
N ASN A 42 11.42 5.64 14.31
CA ASN A 42 12.31 4.60 13.82
C ASN A 42 11.91 4.19 12.39
N ASP A 43 12.80 4.36 11.42
CA ASP A 43 12.52 4.07 10.01
C ASP A 43 12.16 2.62 9.72
N HIS A 44 12.74 1.65 10.43
CA HIS A 44 12.35 0.24 10.27
C HIS A 44 10.88 0.06 10.68
N HIS A 45 10.47 0.59 11.83
CA HIS A 45 9.08 0.52 12.28
C HIS A 45 8.14 1.29 11.35
N ARG A 46 8.57 2.45 10.81
CA ARG A 46 7.78 3.24 9.86
C ARG A 46 7.52 2.45 8.56
N VAL A 47 8.55 1.82 7.99
CA VAL A 47 8.41 0.96 6.80
C VAL A 47 7.53 -0.24 7.11
N GLU A 48 7.81 -0.96 8.19
CA GLU A 48 7.03 -2.15 8.56
C GLU A 48 5.54 -1.80 8.78
N ALA A 49 5.25 -0.64 9.39
CA ALA A 49 3.89 -0.15 9.57
C ALA A 49 3.18 0.10 8.22
N LEU A 50 3.87 0.71 7.24
CA LEU A 50 3.31 0.91 5.89
C LEU A 50 2.96 -0.42 5.22
N PHE A 51 3.87 -1.39 5.25
CA PHE A 51 3.63 -2.70 4.63
C PHE A 51 2.55 -3.52 5.36
N LYS A 52 2.49 -3.46 6.70
CA LYS A 52 1.40 -4.08 7.46
C LYS A 52 0.04 -3.41 7.16
N ALA A 53 0.01 -2.09 7.03
CA ALA A 53 -1.20 -1.36 6.65
C ALA A 53 -1.66 -1.75 5.23
N LEU A 54 -0.72 -1.82 4.28
CA LEU A 54 -0.98 -2.29 2.91
C LEU A 54 -1.57 -3.71 2.92
N ALA A 55 -0.96 -4.65 3.64
CA ALA A 55 -1.45 -6.03 3.72
C ALA A 55 -2.88 -6.11 4.26
N ARG A 56 -3.21 -5.32 5.30
CA ARG A 56 -4.57 -5.26 5.85
C ARG A 56 -5.57 -4.65 4.85
N ALA A 57 -5.19 -3.57 4.18
CA ALA A 57 -6.04 -2.91 3.19
C ALA A 57 -6.30 -3.82 1.98
N LEU A 58 -5.26 -4.47 1.45
CA LEU A 58 -5.38 -5.43 0.36
C LEU A 58 -6.26 -6.62 0.75
N ARG A 59 -6.05 -7.20 1.95
CA ARG A 59 -6.91 -8.28 2.44
C ARG A 59 -8.38 -7.88 2.40
N ALA A 60 -8.72 -6.68 2.88
CA ALA A 60 -10.10 -6.20 2.83
C ALA A 60 -10.59 -5.99 1.39
N ALA A 61 -9.76 -5.42 0.51
CA ALA A 61 -10.11 -5.11 -0.87
C ALA A 61 -10.33 -6.35 -1.76
N VAL A 62 -9.56 -7.43 -1.53
CA VAL A 62 -9.62 -8.66 -2.35
C VAL A 62 -10.52 -9.74 -1.76
N THR A 63 -11.11 -9.51 -0.58
CA THR A 63 -12.04 -10.47 0.03
C THR A 63 -13.34 -10.49 -0.77
N ILE A 64 -13.83 -11.69 -1.10
CA ILE A 64 -15.12 -11.89 -1.75
C ILE A 64 -16.24 -11.38 -0.81
N ASP A 65 -17.08 -10.48 -1.33
CA ASP A 65 -18.29 -10.02 -0.64
C ASP A 65 -19.51 -10.73 -1.23
N GLU A 66 -20.01 -11.73 -0.50
CA GLU A 66 -21.16 -12.56 -0.90
C GLU A 66 -22.42 -11.75 -1.21
N ARG A 67 -22.55 -10.52 -0.68
CA ARG A 67 -23.71 -9.64 -0.92
C ARG A 67 -23.78 -9.14 -2.37
N ILE A 68 -22.65 -9.17 -3.08
CA ILE A 68 -22.49 -8.64 -4.43
C ILE A 68 -21.72 -9.63 -5.33
N ALA A 69 -21.74 -10.93 -5.02
CA ALA A 69 -20.90 -11.94 -5.66
C ALA A 69 -20.98 -11.97 -7.19
N ASP A 70 -22.17 -11.72 -7.76
CA ASP A 70 -22.42 -11.72 -9.20
C ASP A 70 -22.40 -10.30 -9.83
N GLN A 71 -21.91 -9.29 -9.11
CA GLN A 71 -21.92 -7.90 -9.55
C GLN A 71 -20.50 -7.32 -9.63
N VAL A 72 -20.24 -6.52 -10.66
CA VAL A 72 -19.04 -5.68 -10.72
C VAL A 72 -19.26 -4.49 -9.78
N PRO A 73 -18.39 -4.24 -8.78
CA PRO A 73 -18.55 -3.13 -7.81
C PRO A 73 -18.21 -1.76 -8.44
N SER A 74 -18.92 -1.39 -9.49
CA SER A 74 -18.75 -0.16 -10.26
C SER A 74 -20.08 0.24 -10.86
N THR A 75 -20.47 1.52 -10.70
CA THR A 75 -21.69 2.05 -11.34
C THR A 75 -21.59 2.10 -12.87
N LYS A 76 -20.39 1.91 -13.42
CA LYS A 76 -20.15 1.81 -14.86
C LYS A 76 -20.12 0.35 -15.35
N GLU A 77 -20.33 -0.61 -14.44
CA GLU A 77 -20.33 -2.06 -14.70
C GLU A 77 -18.99 -2.63 -15.22
N VAL A 78 -17.93 -1.83 -15.18
CA VAL A 78 -16.56 -2.18 -15.59
C VAL A 78 -15.55 -1.61 -14.59
N LEU A 79 -14.42 -2.31 -14.38
CA LEU A 79 -13.28 -1.92 -13.56
C LEU A 79 -12.00 -1.80 -14.38
#